data_AF-A0A5K0WXA7-F1
#
_entry.id   AF-A0A5K0WXA7-F1
#
_cell.length_a   1.000
_cell.length_b   1.000
_cell.length_c   1.000
_cell.angle_alpha   90.00
_cell.angle_beta   90.00
_cell.angle_gamma   90.00
#
_symmetry.space_group_name_H-M   'P 1'
#
loop_
_entity.id
_entity.type
_entity.pdbx_description
1 polymer ?
#
loop_
_entity_poly.entity_id
_entity_poly.type
_entity_poly.pdbx_seq_one_letter_code
_entity_poly.pdbx_strand_id
1 'polypeptide(L)'
;MGSQADVGKAMTEEEACEFAMQLVSSSILPMTLKAAIELELLEIMAKAGEGAQLTPAEIAAQLPTTNPDAPLMLDRMLRLLAGHSVLTASTYTDDDGKVR
;
A
#
# COMPACT_ATOMS: atom_id res chain seq x y z
N MET A 1 19.41 -2.47 -47.60
CA MET A 1 19.40 -3.20 -46.32
C MET A 1 18.35 -2.53 -45.46
N GLY A 2 17.17 -3.14 -45.39
CA GLY A 2 16.00 -2.54 -44.75
C GLY A 2 16.22 -2.39 -43.25
N SER A 3 16.10 -1.15 -42.78
CA SER A 3 15.99 -0.82 -41.36
C SER A 3 14.74 -1.53 -40.83
N GLN A 4 14.96 -2.52 -39.97
CA GLN A 4 13.91 -3.17 -39.23
C GLN A 4 13.48 -2.19 -38.15
N ALA A 5 12.37 -1.50 -38.40
CA ALA A 5 11.69 -0.73 -37.38
C ALA A 5 11.40 -1.66 -36.21
N ASP A 6 11.77 -1.23 -35.01
CA ASP A 6 11.35 -1.84 -33.74
C ASP A 6 9.81 -1.74 -33.70
N VAL A 7 9.17 -2.81 -34.18
CA VAL A 7 7.72 -2.99 -34.03
C VAL A 7 7.54 -3.24 -32.55
N GLY A 8 7.15 -2.20 -31.82
CA GLY A 8 6.87 -2.27 -30.39
C GLY A 8 6.09 -3.55 -30.09
N LYS A 9 6.65 -4.37 -29.19
CA LYS A 9 6.09 -5.65 -28.76
C LYS A 9 4.58 -5.48 -28.52
N ALA A 10 3.77 -6.23 -29.27
CA ALA A 10 2.34 -6.27 -29.03
C ALA A 10 2.08 -6.81 -27.61
N MET A 11 1.20 -6.13 -26.86
CA MET A 11 0.80 -6.54 -25.52
C MET A 11 0.17 -7.93 -25.56
N THR A 12 0.57 -8.83 -24.66
CA THR A 12 -0.07 -10.14 -24.54
C THR A 12 -1.49 -9.98 -23.98
N GLU A 13 -2.34 -10.98 -24.17
CA GLU A 13 -3.70 -10.98 -23.59
C GLU A 13 -3.67 -10.90 -22.06
N GLU A 14 -2.68 -11.56 -21.44
CA GLU A 14 -2.43 -11.51 -19.99
C GLU A 14 -2.03 -10.10 -19.54
N GLU A 15 -1.04 -9.49 -20.21
CA GLU A 15 -0.61 -8.11 -19.93
C GLU A 15 -1.80 -7.14 -20.09
N ALA A 16 -2.62 -7.31 -21.13
CA ALA A 16 -3.82 -6.50 -21.39
C ALA A 16 -4.89 -6.66 -20.30
N CYS A 17 -5.11 -7.89 -19.82
CA CYS A 17 -6.04 -8.18 -18.73
C CYS A 17 -5.58 -7.54 -17.42
N GLU A 18 -4.30 -7.68 -17.07
CA GLU A 18 -3.71 -7.05 -15.88
C GLU A 18 -3.83 -5.52 -15.93
N PHE A 19 -3.53 -4.91 -17.08
CA PHE A 19 -3.66 -3.47 -17.26
C PHE A 19 -5.12 -3.01 -17.15
N ALA A 20 -6.07 -3.77 -17.70
CA ALA A 20 -7.50 -3.47 -17.53
C ALA A 20 -7.90 -3.55 -16.04
N MET A 21 -7.41 -4.52 -15.28
CA MET A 21 -7.64 -4.60 -13.84
C MET A 21 -7.03 -3.39 -13.09
N GLN A 22 -5.82 -2.97 -13.46
CA GLN A 22 -5.20 -1.76 -12.90
C GLN A 22 -6.03 -0.50 -13.22
N LEU A 23 -6.57 -0.38 -14.43
CA LEU A 23 -7.43 0.75 -14.81
C LEU A 23 -8.74 0.77 -14.02
N VAL A 24 -9.41 -0.37 -13.88
CA VAL A 24 -10.65 -0.50 -13.08
C VAL A 24 -10.40 -0.16 -11.61
N SER A 25 -9.20 -0.47 -11.09
CA SER A 25 -8.81 -0.21 -9.70
C SER A 25 -8.02 1.09 -9.51
N SER A 26 -7.85 1.90 -10.56
CA SER A 26 -6.95 3.06 -10.58
C SER A 26 -7.25 4.13 -9.53
N SER A 27 -8.50 4.26 -9.12
CA SER A 27 -8.92 5.21 -8.08
C SER A 27 -8.58 4.77 -6.66
N ILE A 28 -8.27 3.49 -6.43
CA ILE A 28 -8.07 2.94 -5.08
C ILE A 28 -6.83 3.59 -4.45
N LEU A 29 -5.68 3.58 -5.14
CA LEU A 29 -4.44 4.19 -4.64
C LEU A 29 -4.59 5.67 -4.25
N PRO A 30 -5.04 6.59 -5.13
CA PRO A 30 -5.14 8.00 -4.78
C PRO A 30 -6.15 8.25 -3.65
N MET A 31 -7.25 7.49 -3.60
CA MET A 31 -8.23 7.63 -2.52
C MET A 31 -7.70 7.11 -1.18
N THR A 32 -6.95 6.00 -1.17
CA THR A 32 -6.31 5.49 0.04
C THR A 32 -5.21 6.44 0.53
N LEU A 33 -4.41 7.00 -0.37
CA LEU A 33 -3.41 8.01 0.01
C LEU A 33 -4.06 9.26 0.59
N LYS A 34 -5.13 9.74 -0.04
CA LYS A 34 -5.92 10.87 0.50
C LYS A 34 -6.43 10.57 1.91
N ALA A 35 -7.03 9.40 2.13
CA ALA A 35 -7.50 9.00 3.45
C ALA A 35 -6.37 8.88 4.48
N ALA A 36 -5.19 8.40 4.08
CA ALA A 36 -4.01 8.33 4.95
C ALA A 36 -3.50 9.72 5.37
N ILE A 37 -3.62 10.71 4.48
CA ILE A 37 -3.32 12.12 4.79
C ILE A 37 -4.38 12.71 5.73
N GLU A 38 -5.67 12.49 5.44
CA GLU A 38 -6.77 13.00 6.27
C GLU A 38 -6.81 12.40 7.68
N LEU A 39 -6.29 11.18 7.85
CA LEU A 39 -6.12 10.52 9.15
C LEU A 39 -4.75 10.84 9.79
N GLU A 40 -3.95 11.71 9.20
CA GLU A 40 -2.61 12.09 9.68
C GLU A 40 -1.65 10.90 9.91
N LEU A 41 -1.86 9.77 9.20
CA LEU A 41 -1.07 8.54 9.41
C LEU A 41 0.42 8.76 9.11
N LEU A 42 0.71 9.55 8.08
CA LEU A 42 2.08 9.88 7.70
C LEU A 42 2.77 10.76 8.75
N GLU A 43 2.03 11.63 9.43
CA GLU A 43 2.58 12.42 10.53
C GLU A 43 2.85 11.56 11.76
N ILE A 44 1.94 10.63 12.08
CA ILE A 44 2.14 9.66 13.16
C ILE A 44 3.45 8.88 12.94
N MET A 45 3.67 8.39 11.72
CA MET A 45 4.92 7.72 11.34
C MET A 45 6.14 8.64 11.44
N ALA A 46 6.04 9.88 10.95
CA ALA A 46 7.14 10.83 11.02
C ALA A 46 7.52 11.18 12.48
N LYS A 47 6.53 11.29 13.38
CA LYS A 47 6.74 11.56 14.82
C LYS A 47 7.45 10.41 15.53
N ALA A 48 7.32 9.17 15.05
CA ALA A 48 8.04 8.03 15.61
C ALA A 48 9.56 8.04 15.32
N GLY A 49 9.98 8.82 14.31
CA GLY A 49 11.39 9.02 13.95
C GLY A 49 11.82 8.26 12.69
N GLU A 50 12.99 8.65 12.17
CA GLU A 50 13.54 8.07 10.95
C GLU A 50 13.85 6.58 11.13
N GLY A 51 13.36 5.74 10.22
CA GLY A 51 13.54 4.29 10.26
C GLY A 51 12.68 3.55 11.30
N ALA A 52 11.82 4.26 12.05
CA ALA A 52 10.90 3.63 12.97
C ALA A 52 9.87 2.77 12.22
N GLN A 53 9.61 1.57 12.75
CA GLN A 53 8.56 0.67 12.25
C GLN A 53 7.41 0.73 13.25
N LEU A 54 6.20 1.02 12.76
CA LEU A 54 4.99 1.04 13.57
C LEU A 54 4.04 -0.05 13.09
N THR A 55 3.47 -0.78 14.03
CA THR A 55 2.38 -1.71 13.76
C THR A 55 1.07 -0.94 13.51
N PRO A 56 0.12 -1.52 12.75
CA PRO A 56 -1.20 -0.91 12.56
C PRO A 56 -1.95 -0.63 13.87
N ALA A 57 -1.71 -1.45 14.92
CA ALA A 57 -2.29 -1.26 16.24
C ALA A 57 -1.70 -0.03 16.96
N GLU A 58 -0.39 0.20 16.87
CA GLU A 58 0.27 1.38 17.44
C GLU A 58 -0.17 2.68 16.75
N ILE A 59 -0.43 2.61 15.44
CA ILE A 59 -0.98 3.75 14.70
C ILE A 59 -2.45 3.98 15.11
N ALA A 60 -3.26 2.92 15.19
CA ALA A 60 -4.66 3.02 15.62
C ALA A 60 -4.81 3.61 17.02
N ALA A 61 -3.90 3.26 17.95
CA ALA A 61 -3.91 3.77 19.33
C ALA A 61 -3.66 5.28 19.43
N GLN A 62 -3.08 5.90 18.40
CA GLN A 62 -2.84 7.35 18.33
C GLN A 62 -3.99 8.11 17.66
N LEU A 63 -4.93 7.42 17.03
CA LEU A 63 -6.11 8.03 16.44
C LEU A 63 -7.20 8.23 17.50
N PRO A 64 -8.00 9.31 17.42
CA PRO A 64 -9.15 9.54 18.28
C PRO A 64 -10.33 8.64 17.89
N THR A 65 -10.17 7.32 18.03
CA THR A 65 -11.14 6.31 17.62
C THR A 65 -11.39 5.28 18.71
N THR A 66 -12.62 4.77 18.76
CA THR A 66 -13.00 3.62 19.60
C THR A 66 -13.35 2.40 18.74
N ASN A 67 -13.09 2.46 17.42
CA ASN A 67 -13.41 1.38 16.50
C ASN A 67 -12.46 0.19 16.72
N PRO A 68 -12.96 -0.98 17.17
CA PRO A 68 -12.12 -2.16 17.38
C PRO A 68 -11.48 -2.68 16.09
N ASP A 69 -12.08 -2.39 14.93
CA ASP A 69 -11.57 -2.82 13.62
C ASP A 69 -10.54 -1.85 13.04
N ALA A 70 -10.25 -0.72 13.69
CA ALA A 70 -9.32 0.29 13.19
C ALA A 70 -7.93 -0.29 12.85
N PRO A 71 -7.28 -1.12 13.68
CA PRO A 71 -5.99 -1.71 13.34
C PRO A 71 -6.04 -2.53 12.03
N LEU A 72 -7.11 -3.31 11.82
CA LEU A 72 -7.28 -4.13 10.61
C LEU A 72 -7.54 -3.28 9.37
N MET A 73 -8.32 -2.21 9.51
CA MET A 73 -8.57 -1.26 8.41
C MET A 73 -7.29 -0.54 8.00
N LEU A 74 -6.51 -0.08 8.99
CA LEU A 74 -5.21 0.56 8.75
C LEU A 74 -4.22 -0.41 8.10
N ASP A 75 -4.12 -1.65 8.58
CA ASP A 75 -3.27 -2.68 7.97
C ASP A 75 -3.52 -2.83 6.46
N ARG A 76 -4.79 -2.91 6.05
CA ARG A 76 -5.16 -3.00 4.63
C ARG A 76 -4.76 -1.75 3.83
N MET A 77 -4.94 -0.57 4.41
CA MET A 77 -4.53 0.69 3.78
C MET A 77 -3.01 0.78 3.63
N LEU A 78 -2.27 0.50 4.71
CA LEU A 78 -0.82 0.56 4.73
C LEU A 78 -0.19 -0.46 3.79
N ARG A 79 -0.76 -1.67 3.70
CA ARG A 79 -0.32 -2.70 2.75
C ARG A 79 -0.53 -2.29 1.30
N LEU A 80 -1.64 -1.63 0.98
CA LEU A 80 -1.84 -1.07 -0.37
C LEU A 80 -0.77 -0.02 -0.67
N LEU A 81 -0.52 0.92 0.24
CA LEU A 81 0.48 1.97 0.06
C LEU A 81 1.89 1.38 -0.08
N ALA A 82 2.23 0.37 0.71
CA ALA A 82 3.50 -0.36 0.60
C ALA A 82 3.61 -1.12 -0.72
N GLY A 83 2.52 -1.74 -1.20
CA GLY A 83 2.45 -2.39 -2.52
C GLY A 83 2.70 -1.44 -3.69
N HIS A 84 2.46 -0.15 -3.49
CA HIS A 84 2.78 0.93 -4.44
C HIS A 84 4.07 1.69 -4.09
N SER A 85 4.90 1.16 -3.20
CA SER A 85 6.19 1.75 -2.77
C SER A 85 6.10 3.15 -2.16
N VAL A 86 4.92 3.54 -1.67
CA VAL A 86 4.73 4.79 -0.91
C VAL A 86 5.31 4.64 0.50
N LEU A 87 5.24 3.43 1.06
CA LEU A 87 5.76 3.08 2.36
C LEU A 87 6.69 1.87 2.25
N THR A 88 7.57 1.70 3.22
CA THR A 88 8.25 0.43 3.47
C THR A 88 7.41 -0.38 4.46
N ALA A 89 7.34 -1.69 4.25
CA ALA A 89 6.71 -2.61 5.19
C ALA A 89 7.68 -3.75 5.47
N SER A 90 7.70 -4.20 6.73
CA SER A 90 8.34 -5.45 7.11
C SER A 90 7.31 -6.37 7.71
N THR A 91 7.51 -7.68 7.52
CA THR A 91 6.70 -8.68 8.18
C THR A 91 7.47 -9.26 9.35
N TYR A 92 6.77 -9.54 10.45
CA TYR A 92 7.34 -10.29 11.56
C TYR A 92 6.50 -11.54 11.84
N THR A 93 7.15 -12.57 12.36
CA THR A 93 6.47 -13.79 12.77
C THR A 93 6.13 -13.66 14.24
N ASP A 94 4.85 -13.80 14.60
CA ASP A 94 4.45 -13.89 16.00
C ASP A 94 4.87 -15.23 16.63
N ASP A 95 4.78 -15.34 17.96
CA ASP A 95 5.14 -16.55 18.70
C ASP A 95 4.32 -17.80 18.28
N ASP A 96 3.17 -17.59 17.64
CA ASP A 96 2.31 -18.63 17.07
C ASP A 96 2.69 -19.03 15.63
N GLY A 97 3.78 -18.47 15.10
CA GLY A 97 4.27 -18.77 13.75
C GLY A 97 3.52 -18.05 12.63
N LYS A 98 2.65 -17.09 12.93
CA LYS A 98 1.93 -16.32 11.91
C LYS A 98 2.75 -15.10 11.50
N VAL A 99 2.96 -14.99 10.19
CA VAL A 99 3.56 -13.81 9.57
C VAL A 99 2.52 -12.68 9.54
N ARG A 100 2.86 -11.52 10.08
CA ARG A 100 2.04 -10.31 10.10
C ARG A 100 2.78 -9.14 9.46
#